data_AF-A0A3C1JDC6-F1
#
_entry.id   AF-A0A3C1JDC6-F1
#
_cell.length_a   1.000
_cell.length_b   1.000
_cell.length_c   1.000
_cell.angle_alpha   90.00
_cell.angle_beta   90.00
_cell.angle_gamma   90.00
#
_symmetry.space_group_name_H-M   'P 1'
#
loop_
_entity.id
_entity.type
_entity.pdbx_description
1 polymer ?
#
loop_
_entity_poly.entity_id
_entity_poly.type
_entity_poly.pdbx_seq_one_letter_code
_entity_poly.pdbx_strand_id
1 'polypeptide(L)'
;MKLDYVIGSGGILAHSPRRTQSMMMMIDAYQPEGVTRMAVDSIFMMPHLGVLAQISEKAALDVFYHDCLVRMGTCLAPKGLAKEGQVILDWEVTGSDGKKENGQLRFGDIVHVPFDAPKAKLVAKPAKGFDMGSGPGNRVEADIEGGVVGLVLDGRGRPFNLSKEPGKRRDNLNKWYKAMGMYPV
;
A
#
# COMPACT_ATOMS: atom_id res chain seq x y z
N MET A 1 -6.60 -5.60 12.27
CA MET A 1 -5.42 -4.92 11.71
C MET A 1 -4.16 -5.45 12.37
N LYS A 2 -3.62 -6.56 11.87
CA LYS A 2 -2.40 -7.21 12.40
C LYS A 2 -1.33 -7.44 11.34
N LEU A 3 -1.68 -7.21 10.07
CA LEU A 3 -0.80 -7.44 8.94
C LEU A 3 0.07 -6.20 8.73
N ASP A 4 1.29 -6.25 9.26
CA ASP A 4 2.24 -5.12 9.21
C ASP A 4 2.99 -5.06 7.87
N TYR A 5 3.27 -6.21 7.25
CA TYR A 5 4.08 -6.29 6.04
C TYR A 5 3.56 -7.36 5.09
N VAL A 6 3.39 -7.01 3.82
CA VAL A 6 3.20 -7.95 2.70
C VAL A 6 4.41 -7.88 1.77
N ILE A 7 4.98 -9.04 1.47
CA ILE A 7 6.02 -9.19 0.45
C ILE A 7 5.49 -10.10 -0.66
N GLY A 8 5.28 -9.52 -1.84
CA GLY A 8 4.81 -10.26 -3.01
C GLY A 8 5.95 -10.91 -3.77
N SER A 9 5.84 -12.20 -4.09
CA SER A 9 6.77 -12.91 -4.97
C SER A 9 6.01 -13.59 -6.11
N GLY A 10 6.68 -13.76 -7.25
CA GLY A 10 6.13 -14.36 -8.47
C GLY A 10 6.39 -13.51 -9.71
N GLY A 11 6.50 -14.17 -10.87
CA GLY A 11 6.91 -13.53 -12.12
C GLY A 11 6.07 -12.31 -12.52
N ILE A 12 4.76 -12.33 -12.29
CA ILE A 12 3.87 -11.19 -12.60
C ILE A 12 4.21 -9.98 -11.71
N LEU A 13 4.42 -10.19 -10.41
CA LEU A 13 4.74 -9.11 -9.47
C LEU A 13 6.16 -8.56 -9.70
N ALA A 14 7.10 -9.44 -10.02
CA ALA A 14 8.50 -9.13 -10.34
C ALA A 14 8.63 -8.34 -11.65
N HIS A 15 7.90 -8.71 -12.69
CA HIS A 15 8.05 -8.18 -14.05
C HIS A 15 6.93 -7.24 -14.49
N SER A 16 6.03 -6.82 -13.60
CA SER A 16 5.05 -5.78 -13.93
C SER A 16 5.75 -4.51 -14.43
N PRO A 17 5.38 -3.97 -15.61
CA PRO A 17 6.03 -2.80 -16.21
C PRO A 17 6.09 -1.58 -15.29
N ARG A 18 5.09 -1.40 -14.42
CA ARG A 18 5.06 -0.34 -13.42
C ARG A 18 4.85 -0.96 -12.04
N ARG A 19 5.63 -0.51 -11.05
CA ARG A 19 5.53 -1.02 -9.67
C ARG A 19 4.19 -0.67 -9.02
N THR A 20 3.52 0.39 -9.47
CA THR A 20 2.13 0.71 -9.07
C THR A 20 1.15 -0.39 -9.44
N GLN A 21 1.37 -1.13 -10.54
CA GLN A 21 0.54 -2.27 -10.92
C GLN A 21 0.72 -3.44 -9.94
N SER A 22 1.97 -3.78 -9.58
CA SER A 22 2.25 -4.81 -8.56
C SER A 22 1.60 -4.45 -7.23
N MET A 23 1.76 -3.20 -6.78
CA MET A 23 1.18 -2.73 -5.52
C MET A 23 -0.35 -2.79 -5.55
N MET A 24 -0.99 -2.36 -6.64
CA MET A 24 -2.45 -2.42 -6.78
C MET A 24 -2.97 -3.86 -6.77
N MET A 25 -2.30 -4.79 -7.46
CA MET A 25 -2.67 -6.21 -7.45
C MET A 25 -2.64 -6.80 -6.04
N MET A 26 -1.62 -6.47 -5.24
CA MET A 26 -1.56 -6.94 -3.86
C MET A 26 -2.59 -6.28 -2.94
N ILE A 27 -2.86 -4.99 -3.12
CA ILE A 27 -3.91 -4.30 -2.36
C ILE A 27 -5.28 -4.94 -2.65
N ASP A 28 -5.57 -5.23 -3.92
CA ASP A 28 -6.84 -5.86 -4.32
C ASP A 28 -6.96 -7.31 -3.84
N ALA A 29 -5.86 -8.06 -3.84
CA ALA A 29 -5.84 -9.46 -3.39
C ALA A 29 -5.98 -9.60 -1.87
N TYR A 30 -5.22 -8.82 -1.10
CA TYR A 30 -5.17 -8.96 0.36
C TYR A 30 -6.14 -8.05 1.11
N GLN A 31 -6.63 -6.98 0.46
CA GLN A 31 -7.49 -5.97 1.08
C GLN A 31 -6.98 -5.54 2.47
N PRO A 32 -5.76 -4.97 2.56
CA PRO A 32 -5.15 -4.62 3.85
C PRO A 32 -6.06 -3.67 4.64
N GLU A 33 -5.99 -3.74 5.97
CA GLU A 33 -6.72 -2.88 6.89
C GLU A 33 -5.72 -2.18 7.82
N GLY A 34 -5.80 -0.85 7.94
CA GLY A 34 -4.90 -0.04 8.74
C GLY A 34 -3.67 0.38 7.95
N VAL A 35 -2.50 0.18 8.54
CA VAL A 35 -1.20 0.53 7.95
C VAL A 35 -0.48 -0.77 7.59
N THR A 36 -0.12 -0.95 6.32
CA THR A 36 0.59 -2.15 5.86
C THR A 36 1.72 -1.77 4.92
N ARG A 37 2.94 -2.15 5.26
CA ARG A 37 4.12 -2.00 4.39
C ARG A 37 4.07 -3.03 3.27
N MET A 38 4.59 -2.65 2.11
CA MET A 38 4.49 -3.45 0.90
C MET A 38 5.85 -3.52 0.19
N ALA A 39 6.27 -4.72 -0.17
CA ALA A 39 7.48 -4.97 -0.94
C ALA A 39 7.26 -6.09 -1.97
N VAL A 40 8.19 -6.22 -2.91
CA VAL A 40 8.23 -7.35 -3.86
C VAL A 40 9.59 -8.00 -3.92
N ASP A 41 9.59 -9.30 -4.18
CA ASP A 41 10.72 -10.03 -4.75
C ASP A 41 10.85 -9.68 -6.23
N SER A 42 11.82 -8.86 -6.58
CA SER A 42 11.96 -8.30 -7.92
C SER A 42 12.59 -9.25 -8.94
N ILE A 43 13.28 -10.29 -8.48
CA ILE A 43 13.97 -11.27 -9.34
C ILE A 43 13.44 -12.70 -9.19
N PHE A 44 12.38 -12.89 -8.40
CA PHE A 44 11.74 -14.18 -8.15
C PHE A 44 12.71 -15.24 -7.60
N MET A 45 13.62 -14.82 -6.71
CA MET A 45 14.66 -15.69 -6.16
C MET A 45 14.37 -16.16 -4.73
N MET A 46 13.36 -15.61 -4.04
CA MET A 46 13.09 -15.93 -2.63
C MET A 46 12.98 -17.45 -2.34
N PRO A 47 12.32 -18.27 -3.18
CA PRO A 47 12.28 -19.72 -2.96
C PRO A 47 13.67 -20.39 -3.00
N HIS A 48 14.56 -19.93 -3.89
CA HIS A 48 15.92 -20.46 -4.01
C HIS A 48 16.81 -20.01 -2.84
N LEU A 49 16.58 -18.80 -2.32
CA LEU A 49 17.29 -18.31 -1.12
C LEU A 49 16.98 -19.16 0.12
N GLY A 50 15.80 -19.80 0.19
CA GLY A 50 15.50 -20.77 1.24
C GLY A 50 16.42 -21.99 1.22
N VAL A 51 16.83 -22.44 0.04
CA VAL A 51 17.82 -23.53 -0.09
C VAL A 51 19.22 -23.03 0.27
N LEU A 52 19.61 -21.84 -0.23
CA LEU A 52 20.91 -21.24 0.09
C LEU A 52 21.07 -21.02 1.61
N ALA A 53 20.00 -20.64 2.30
CA ALA A 53 20.03 -20.39 3.74
C ALA A 53 20.41 -21.63 4.57
N GLN A 54 20.19 -22.84 4.06
CA GLN A 54 20.64 -24.08 4.72
C GLN A 54 22.17 -24.24 4.70
N ILE A 55 22.85 -23.59 3.75
CA ILE A 55 24.30 -23.62 3.61
C ILE A 55 24.92 -22.36 4.27
N SER A 56 24.35 -21.19 3.97
CA SER A 56 24.78 -19.92 4.53
C SER A 56 23.60 -18.95 4.63
N GLU A 57 23.07 -18.83 5.84
CA GLU A 57 22.01 -17.86 6.16
C GLU A 57 22.43 -16.42 5.83
N LYS A 58 23.66 -16.05 6.18
CA LYS A 58 24.21 -14.72 5.89
C LYS A 58 24.19 -14.41 4.39
N ALA A 59 24.72 -15.32 3.56
CA ALA A 59 24.75 -15.09 2.11
C ALA A 59 23.33 -15.00 1.52
N ALA A 60 22.40 -15.83 1.99
CA ALA A 60 21.01 -15.77 1.56
C ALA A 60 20.35 -14.42 1.93
N LEU A 61 20.59 -13.91 3.14
CA LEU A 61 20.08 -12.62 3.58
C LEU A 61 20.71 -11.45 2.83
N ASP A 62 22.02 -11.47 2.58
CA ASP A 62 22.71 -10.43 1.82
C ASP A 62 22.09 -10.31 0.41
N VAL A 63 21.93 -11.42 -0.30
CA VAL A 63 21.25 -11.45 -1.62
C VAL A 63 19.79 -10.99 -1.50
N PHE A 64 19.08 -11.44 -0.47
CA PHE A 64 17.68 -11.04 -0.27
C PHE A 64 17.52 -9.52 -0.16
N TYR A 65 18.31 -8.87 0.70
CA TYR A 65 18.16 -7.44 0.98
C TYR A 65 18.74 -6.55 -0.10
N HIS A 66 19.80 -6.99 -0.79
CA HIS A 66 20.50 -6.17 -1.78
C HIS A 66 19.99 -6.39 -3.20
N ASP A 67 19.57 -7.61 -3.57
CA ASP A 67 19.23 -7.96 -4.94
C ASP A 67 17.75 -8.30 -5.14
N CYS A 68 17.08 -8.89 -4.14
CA CYS A 68 15.69 -9.32 -4.29
C CYS A 68 14.66 -8.27 -3.87
N LEU A 69 14.82 -7.71 -2.67
CA LEU A 69 13.76 -6.99 -1.99
C LEU A 69 13.63 -5.54 -2.48
N VAL A 70 12.58 -5.28 -3.26
CA VAL A 70 12.21 -3.91 -3.65
C VAL A 70 11.06 -3.42 -2.76
N ARG A 71 11.36 -2.42 -1.93
CA ARG A 71 10.36 -1.71 -1.12
C ARG A 71 9.48 -0.86 -2.01
N MET A 72 8.18 -1.14 -2.03
CA MET A 72 7.24 -0.31 -2.80
C MET A 72 6.76 0.88 -1.99
N GLY A 73 6.55 0.69 -0.69
CA GLY A 73 6.12 1.71 0.25
C GLY A 73 5.00 1.21 1.15
N THR A 74 4.00 2.04 1.45
CA THR A 74 2.99 1.74 2.47
C THR A 74 1.57 1.96 1.97
N CYS A 75 0.67 1.01 2.27
CA CYS A 75 -0.77 1.13 2.06
C CYS A 75 -1.47 1.58 3.35
N LEU A 76 -2.33 2.60 3.24
CA LEU A 76 -3.18 3.10 4.32
C LEU A 76 -4.64 2.83 3.96
N ALA A 77 -5.32 1.97 4.71
CA ALA A 77 -6.66 1.51 4.36
C ALA A 77 -7.59 1.53 5.58
N PRO A 78 -8.35 2.61 5.78
CA PRO A 78 -9.32 2.72 6.87
C PRO A 78 -10.41 1.65 6.76
N LYS A 79 -10.69 0.95 7.87
CA LYS A 79 -11.77 -0.02 7.92
C LYS A 79 -13.08 0.65 8.31
N GLY A 80 -14.03 0.63 7.40
CA GLY A 80 -15.35 1.21 7.58
C GLY A 80 -16.08 1.37 6.25
N LEU A 81 -17.31 1.85 6.34
CA LEU A 81 -18.18 2.13 5.20
C LEU A 81 -18.75 3.54 5.32
N ALA A 82 -18.93 4.21 4.19
CA ALA A 82 -19.50 5.55 4.11
C ALA A 82 -20.22 5.74 2.77
N LYS A 83 -20.83 6.93 2.58
CA LYS A 83 -21.30 7.35 1.27
C LYS A 83 -20.10 7.80 0.43
N GLU A 84 -20.16 7.52 -0.87
CA GLU A 84 -19.14 7.95 -1.85
C GLU A 84 -18.82 9.45 -1.67
N GLY A 85 -17.53 9.80 -1.68
CA GLY A 85 -17.04 11.18 -1.60
C GLY A 85 -16.98 11.77 -0.18
N GLN A 86 -17.51 11.10 0.84
CA GLN A 86 -17.33 11.54 2.23
C GLN A 86 -15.85 11.47 2.64
N VAL A 87 -15.37 12.45 3.40
CA VAL A 87 -14.01 12.40 3.97
C VAL A 87 -13.98 11.34 5.07
N ILE A 88 -13.00 10.44 5.01
CA ILE A 88 -12.88 9.30 5.93
C ILE A 88 -11.56 9.26 6.70
N LEU A 89 -10.56 10.01 6.27
CA LEU A 89 -9.25 10.06 6.91
C LEU A 89 -8.55 11.37 6.57
N ASP A 90 -8.11 12.10 7.59
CA ASP A 90 -7.06 13.12 7.46
C ASP A 90 -5.71 12.46 7.77
N TRP A 91 -4.69 12.79 6.99
CA TRP A 91 -3.37 12.18 7.14
C TRP A 91 -2.25 13.20 6.95
N GLU A 92 -1.15 12.97 7.65
CA GLU A 92 0.11 13.70 7.51
C GLU A 92 1.27 12.70 7.61
N VAL A 93 2.27 12.86 6.75
CA VAL A 93 3.51 12.08 6.77
C VAL A 93 4.69 13.04 6.80
N THR A 94 5.64 12.75 7.67
CA THR A 94 6.94 13.44 7.75
C THR A 94 8.06 12.45 7.50
N GLY A 95 8.80 12.62 6.41
CA GLY A 95 9.97 11.82 6.07
C GLY A 95 11.18 12.12 6.94
N SER A 96 12.11 11.17 7.03
CA SER A 96 13.40 11.38 7.68
C SER A 96 14.27 12.45 7.01
N ASP A 97 13.96 12.79 5.75
CA ASP A 97 14.54 13.91 5.00
C ASP A 97 13.89 15.26 5.34
N GLY A 98 12.87 15.28 6.20
CA GLY A 98 12.12 16.46 6.61
C GLY A 98 10.98 16.84 5.66
N LYS A 99 10.80 16.15 4.52
CA LYS A 99 9.67 16.42 3.63
C LYS A 99 8.36 16.05 4.31
N LYS A 100 7.34 16.87 4.09
CA LYS A 100 6.01 16.68 4.63
C LYS A 100 4.98 16.61 3.53
N GLU A 101 4.12 15.60 3.62
CA GLU A 101 2.97 15.41 2.75
C GLU A 101 1.73 15.26 3.63
N ASN A 102 0.61 15.85 3.24
CA ASN A 102 -0.64 15.75 3.98
C ASN A 102 -1.84 15.86 3.05
N GLY A 103 -3.00 15.44 3.55
CA GLY A 103 -4.24 15.60 2.81
C GLY A 103 -5.41 14.85 3.43
N GLN A 104 -6.44 14.68 2.61
CA GLN A 104 -7.66 13.96 2.97
C GLN A 104 -7.88 12.79 2.02
N LEU A 105 -8.39 11.69 2.56
CA LEU A 105 -8.90 10.56 1.80
C LEU A 105 -10.43 10.57 1.85
N ARG A 106 -11.06 10.38 0.70
CA ARG A 106 -12.51 10.24 0.59
C ARG A 106 -12.92 8.80 0.30
N PHE A 107 -14.11 8.44 0.75
CA PHE A 107 -14.66 7.11 0.50
C PHE A 107 -14.87 6.89 -0.99
N GLY A 108 -14.36 5.76 -1.50
CA GLY A 108 -14.37 5.38 -2.91
C GLY A 108 -13.18 5.88 -3.73
N ASP A 109 -12.27 6.66 -3.13
CA ASP A 109 -11.06 7.15 -3.78
C ASP A 109 -9.85 6.25 -3.49
N ILE A 110 -8.87 6.32 -4.38
CA ILE A 110 -7.48 5.98 -4.08
C ILE A 110 -6.67 7.26 -4.24
N VAL A 111 -5.78 7.53 -3.28
CA VAL A 111 -4.80 8.62 -3.37
C VAL A 111 -3.41 8.00 -3.42
N HIS A 112 -2.65 8.32 -4.46
CA HIS A 112 -1.27 7.91 -4.64
C HIS A 112 -0.36 9.11 -4.40
N VAL A 113 0.60 8.96 -3.48
CA VAL A 113 1.57 9.99 -3.15
C VAL A 113 2.98 9.40 -3.36
N PRO A 114 3.68 9.80 -4.43
CA PRO A 114 5.08 9.45 -4.61
C PRO A 114 5.90 9.92 -3.39
N PHE A 115 6.57 8.99 -2.72
CA PHE A 115 7.27 9.26 -1.48
C PHE A 115 8.37 8.21 -1.26
N ASP A 116 9.62 8.62 -1.35
CA ASP A 116 10.78 7.72 -1.41
C ASP A 116 11.61 7.68 -0.12
N ALA A 117 11.23 8.45 0.90
CA ALA A 117 11.94 8.46 2.17
C ALA A 117 11.91 7.06 2.81
N PRO A 118 13.07 6.48 3.17
CA PRO A 118 13.15 5.10 3.67
C PRO A 118 12.50 4.92 5.04
N LYS A 119 12.34 6.02 5.79
CA LYS A 119 11.63 6.05 7.07
C LYS A 119 10.80 7.33 7.15
N ALA A 120 9.58 7.21 7.67
CA ALA A 120 8.72 8.34 7.91
C ALA A 120 7.75 8.09 9.08
N LYS A 121 7.29 9.18 9.67
CA LYS A 121 6.25 9.18 10.71
C LYS A 121 4.91 9.54 10.08
N LEU A 122 3.93 8.67 10.25
CA LEU A 122 2.54 8.88 9.88
C LEU A 122 1.74 9.39 11.07
N VAL A 123 0.86 10.35 10.82
CA VAL A 123 -0.27 10.69 11.68
C VAL A 123 -1.55 10.52 10.87
N ALA A 124 -2.43 9.62 11.32
CA ALA A 124 -3.72 9.32 10.69
C ALA A 124 -4.86 9.64 11.66
N LYS A 125 -5.87 10.38 11.19
CA LYS A 125 -7.08 10.75 11.94
C LYS A 125 -8.30 10.24 11.19
N PRO A 126 -8.74 9.00 11.43
CA PRO A 126 -9.91 8.45 10.75
C PRO A 126 -11.19 9.15 11.22
N ALA A 127 -12.17 9.26 10.32
CA ALA A 127 -13.50 9.74 10.67
C ALA A 127 -14.23 8.78 11.61
N LYS A 128 -15.31 9.25 12.24
CA LYS A 128 -16.17 8.40 13.07
C LYS A 128 -16.69 7.21 12.26
N GLY A 129 -16.52 6.01 12.79
CA GLY A 129 -16.90 4.75 12.13
C GLY A 129 -15.81 4.13 11.26
N PHE A 130 -14.64 4.77 11.15
CA PHE A 130 -13.46 4.20 10.51
C PHE A 130 -12.39 3.86 11.54
N ASP A 131 -11.81 2.67 11.45
CA ASP A 131 -10.72 2.20 12.29
C ASP A 131 -9.43 2.10 11.47
N MET A 132 -8.30 2.42 12.10
CA MET A 132 -6.94 2.29 11.55
C MET A 132 -6.01 1.44 12.45
N GLY A 133 -6.57 0.79 13.48
CA GLY A 133 -5.90 -0.21 14.32
C GLY A 133 -6.01 0.10 15.81
N SER A 134 -6.44 1.31 16.17
CA SER A 134 -6.58 1.79 17.55
C SER A 134 -8.04 2.01 17.96
N GLY A 135 -8.99 1.52 17.17
CA GLY A 135 -10.43 1.67 17.39
C GLY A 135 -11.03 2.80 16.53
N PRO A 136 -12.36 2.79 16.32
CA PRO A 136 -13.02 3.71 15.40
C PRO A 136 -12.85 5.19 15.78
N GLY A 137 -12.42 6.02 14.84
CA GLY A 137 -12.23 7.47 15.01
C GLY A 137 -10.99 7.87 15.82
N ASN A 138 -10.22 6.89 16.31
CA ASN A 138 -9.03 7.17 17.12
C ASN A 138 -7.85 7.52 16.24
N ARG A 139 -7.10 8.54 16.65
CA ARG A 139 -5.85 8.94 16.01
C ARG A 139 -4.83 7.80 16.11
N VAL A 140 -4.14 7.54 15.00
CA VAL A 140 -3.07 6.55 14.89
C VAL A 140 -1.78 7.27 14.51
N GLU A 141 -0.70 6.90 15.18
CA GLU A 141 0.66 7.24 14.76
C GLU A 141 1.40 5.94 14.40
N ALA A 142 2.19 5.96 13.33
CA ALA A 142 2.92 4.78 12.89
C ALA A 142 4.25 5.15 12.22
N ASP A 143 5.23 4.24 12.33
CA ASP A 143 6.43 4.25 11.50
C ASP A 143 6.13 3.55 10.17
N ILE A 144 6.32 4.30 9.08
CA ILE A 144 6.06 3.84 7.72
C ILE A 144 7.32 3.97 6.86
N GLU A 145 7.29 3.30 5.72
CA GLU A 145 8.35 3.35 4.72
C GLU A 145 7.78 3.89 3.41
N GLY A 146 8.52 4.80 2.78
CA GLY A 146 8.35 5.09 1.36
C GLY A 146 8.93 3.97 0.49
N GLY A 147 9.05 4.23 -0.80
CA GLY A 147 9.65 3.29 -1.73
C GLY A 147 9.41 3.67 -3.16
N VAL A 148 9.63 2.72 -4.07
CA VAL A 148 9.53 2.97 -5.52
C VAL A 148 8.12 3.35 -5.99
N VAL A 149 7.09 3.11 -5.16
CA VAL A 149 5.72 3.60 -5.37
C VAL A 149 5.39 4.74 -4.40
N GLY A 150 5.77 4.62 -3.13
CA GLY A 150 5.45 5.56 -2.07
C GLY A 150 4.20 5.17 -1.30
N LEU A 151 3.30 6.12 -1.07
CA LEU A 151 2.13 5.90 -0.24
C LEU A 151 0.88 5.70 -1.10
N VAL A 152 0.08 4.70 -0.74
CA VAL A 152 -1.22 4.45 -1.36
C VAL A 152 -2.29 4.43 -0.30
N LEU A 153 -3.16 5.42 -0.34
CA LEU A 153 -4.31 5.51 0.54
C LEU A 153 -5.52 4.90 -0.16
N ASP A 154 -6.05 3.81 0.38
CA ASP A 154 -7.17 3.07 -0.18
C ASP A 154 -8.46 3.38 0.60
N GLY A 155 -9.28 4.27 0.03
CA GLY A 155 -10.54 4.70 0.61
C GLY A 155 -11.74 3.91 0.12
N ARG A 156 -11.55 2.81 -0.61
CA ARG A 156 -12.65 2.04 -1.23
C ARG A 156 -13.48 1.22 -0.23
N GLY A 157 -13.11 1.27 1.04
CA GLY A 157 -13.81 0.61 2.14
C GLY A 157 -13.28 -0.78 2.45
N ARG A 158 -13.53 -1.21 3.69
CA ARG A 158 -13.32 -2.58 4.17
C ARG A 158 -14.56 -3.00 4.98
N PRO A 159 -15.36 -3.97 4.50
CA PRO A 159 -15.14 -4.79 3.30
C PRO A 159 -15.23 -3.98 1.99
N PHE A 160 -14.40 -4.34 1.01
CA PHE A 160 -14.45 -3.74 -0.32
C PHE A 160 -15.68 -4.23 -1.08
N ASN A 161 -16.39 -3.31 -1.75
CA ASN A 161 -17.56 -3.63 -2.56
C ASN A 161 -17.46 -2.98 -3.95
N LEU A 162 -17.25 -3.81 -4.96
CA LEU A 162 -17.23 -3.36 -6.35
C LEU A 162 -18.65 -3.28 -6.91
N SER A 163 -18.97 -2.19 -7.62
CA SER A 163 -20.29 -1.99 -8.22
C SER A 163 -20.70 -3.17 -9.12
N LYS A 164 -21.96 -3.63 -8.98
CA LYS A 164 -22.58 -4.62 -9.87
C LYS A 164 -23.06 -4.00 -11.20
N GLU A 165 -23.30 -2.70 -11.21
CA GLU A 165 -23.69 -1.95 -12.41
C GLU A 165 -22.45 -1.72 -13.30
N PRO A 166 -22.45 -2.20 -14.56
CA PRO A 166 -21.27 -2.17 -15.44
C PRO A 166 -20.69 -0.78 -15.70
N GLY A 167 -21.52 0.25 -15.90
CA GLY A 167 -21.06 1.61 -16.16
C GLY A 167 -20.27 2.17 -14.98
N LYS A 168 -20.91 2.21 -13.81
CA LYS A 168 -20.30 2.64 -12.56
C LYS A 168 -19.06 1.82 -12.19
N ARG A 169 -19.05 0.51 -12.48
CA ARG A 169 -17.86 -0.32 -12.27
C ARG A 169 -16.69 0.17 -13.13
N ARG A 170 -16.92 0.39 -14.42
CA ARG A 170 -15.88 0.87 -15.34
C ARG A 170 -15.36 2.25 -14.93
N ASP A 171 -16.25 3.14 -14.51
CA ASP A 171 -15.87 4.48 -14.07
C ASP A 171 -15.00 4.43 -12.81
N ASN A 172 -15.37 3.61 -11.83
CA ASN A 172 -14.57 3.39 -10.63
C ASN A 172 -13.19 2.81 -10.95
N LEU A 173 -13.13 1.78 -11.79
CA LEU A 173 -11.84 1.17 -12.19
C LEU A 173 -10.94 2.19 -12.90
N ASN A 174 -11.48 2.93 -13.87
CA ASN A 174 -10.72 3.96 -14.60
C ASN A 174 -10.22 5.08 -13.68
N LYS A 175 -11.05 5.49 -12.71
CA LYS A 175 -10.67 6.47 -11.68
C LYS A 175 -9.47 5.98 -10.88
N TRP A 176 -9.50 4.73 -10.40
CA TRP A 176 -8.40 4.15 -9.62
C TRP A 176 -7.13 3.92 -10.45
N TYR A 177 -7.27 3.47 -11.70
CA TYR A 177 -6.13 3.27 -12.60
C TYR A 177 -5.42 4.58 -12.92
N LYS A 178 -6.18 5.67 -13.11
CA LYS A 178 -5.63 7.01 -13.28
C LYS A 178 -4.93 7.48 -12.01
N ALA A 179 -5.56 7.33 -10.85
CA ALA A 179 -4.96 7.71 -9.57
C ALA A 179 -3.62 7.01 -9.32
N MET A 180 -3.50 5.73 -9.66
CA MET A 180 -2.29 4.93 -9.51
C MET A 180 -1.31 5.03 -10.71
N GLY A 181 -1.63 5.81 -11.75
CA GLY A 181 -0.82 5.89 -12.96
C GLY A 181 -0.51 4.52 -13.57
N MET A 182 -1.48 3.60 -13.59
CA MET A 182 -1.24 2.19 -13.96
C MET A 182 -0.95 1.98 -15.45
N TYR A 183 -1.37 2.92 -16.32
CA TYR A 183 -1.21 2.83 -17.76
C TYR A 183 -0.60 4.13 -18.32
N PRO A 184 0.08 4.08 -19.49
CA PRO A 184 0.43 5.29 -20.23
C PRO A 184 -0.83 6.11 -20.57
N VAL A 185 -0.66 7.43 -20.60
CA VAL A 185 -1.70 8.37 -21.06
C VAL A 185 -1.57 8.55 -22.55
#